data_AF-A0A1H0T742-F1
#
_entry.id   AF-A0A1H0T742-F1
#
_cell.length_a   1.000
_cell.length_b   1.000
_cell.length_c   1.000
_cell.angle_alpha   90.00
_cell.angle_beta   90.00
_cell.angle_gamma   90.00
#
_symmetry.space_group_name_H-M   'P 1'
#
loop_
_entity.id
_entity.type
_entity.pdbx_description
1 polymer ?
#
loop_
_entity_poly.entity_id
_entity_poly.type
_entity_poly.pdbx_seq_one_letter_code
_entity_poly.pdbx_strand_id
1 'polypeptide(L)'
;MKEPKKPSVAKEPEKPPIFERLFNERYDSVTGKISEPLILRRHIRKAIEECGGKVSDGNIPNFLKDFIRRPTCNTNWPVAISSKRYTARQIYGARGEERVFEFIPYLEGQEVPFPDIFGTGDIQSVHPIESISLPSAARALGREDESWLIQSCVSQRLIETHFALNSPLDIVDIFHLQNSVKVTPEIDALFLIAFRHQKTIKKALVTFEAKRGELILPDQIKSQIAKIGHECSKRKDLKDIEFVIGMACKSLRKDKRRVIFLFELKPIPIAVAEKFHTGKNTHQLVIESASKAAYEFKPAIRGI
;
A
#
# COMPACT_ATOMS: atom_id res chain seq x y z
N MET A 1 -43.71 20.59 8.32
CA MET A 1 -43.71 19.28 7.63
C MET A 1 -42.36 19.10 6.97
N LYS A 2 -41.56 18.11 7.38
CA LYS A 2 -40.29 17.77 6.72
C LYS A 2 -40.60 16.85 5.55
N GLU A 3 -40.15 17.22 4.35
CA GLU A 3 -40.25 16.35 3.17
C GLU A 3 -39.59 14.99 3.44
N PRO A 4 -40.17 13.89 2.94
CA PRO A 4 -39.55 12.58 3.05
C PRO A 4 -38.28 12.54 2.19
N LYS A 5 -37.17 12.10 2.80
CA LYS A 5 -35.92 11.80 2.08
C LYS A 5 -36.22 10.81 0.95
N LYS A 6 -35.92 11.21 -0.29
CA LYS A 6 -35.90 10.30 -1.43
C LYS A 6 -34.98 9.10 -1.14
N PRO A 7 -35.38 7.88 -1.52
CA PRO A 7 -34.54 6.70 -1.38
C PRO A 7 -33.24 6.84 -2.19
N SER A 8 -32.17 6.26 -1.65
CA SER A 8 -30.79 6.35 -2.13
C SER A 8 -30.65 5.98 -3.61
N VAL A 9 -29.89 6.80 -4.31
CA VAL A 9 -29.41 6.59 -5.69
C VAL A 9 -28.74 5.21 -5.81
N ALA A 10 -28.97 4.57 -6.96
CA ALA A 10 -28.69 3.18 -7.30
C ALA A 10 -27.35 2.61 -6.82
N LYS A 11 -27.38 1.40 -6.26
CA LYS A 11 -26.21 0.54 -6.02
C LYS A 11 -25.45 0.33 -7.35
N GLU A 12 -24.19 0.77 -7.41
CA GLU A 12 -23.20 0.20 -8.33
C GLU A 12 -23.34 -1.34 -8.28
N PRO A 13 -23.21 -2.06 -9.41
CA PRO A 13 -23.17 -3.51 -9.34
C PRO A 13 -21.90 -3.83 -8.57
N GLU A 14 -22.03 -4.81 -7.69
CA GLU A 14 -20.92 -5.16 -6.83
C GLU A 14 -19.87 -5.83 -7.74
N LYS A 15 -18.58 -5.48 -7.62
CA LYS A 15 -17.48 -6.16 -8.35
C LYS A 15 -17.40 -7.70 -8.17
N PRO A 16 -17.91 -8.34 -7.10
CA PRO A 16 -17.79 -9.78 -6.87
C PRO A 16 -18.24 -10.71 -8.02
N PRO A 17 -19.43 -10.55 -8.66
CA PRO A 17 -19.85 -11.42 -9.74
C PRO A 17 -18.92 -11.35 -10.97
N ILE A 18 -18.29 -10.20 -11.22
CA ILE A 18 -17.30 -10.04 -12.28
C ILE A 18 -16.03 -10.86 -11.96
N PHE A 19 -15.54 -10.79 -10.73
CA PHE A 19 -14.40 -11.63 -10.30
C PHE A 19 -14.73 -13.11 -10.43
N GLU A 20 -15.90 -13.53 -9.96
CA GLU A 20 -16.34 -14.93 -9.99
C GLU A 20 -16.44 -15.45 -11.42
N ARG A 21 -17.04 -14.68 -12.33
CA ARG A 21 -17.10 -15.02 -13.76
C ARG A 21 -15.71 -15.19 -14.35
N LEU A 22 -14.85 -14.18 -14.18
CA LEU A 22 -13.48 -14.21 -14.73
C LEU A 22 -12.68 -15.40 -14.21
N PHE A 23 -12.88 -15.77 -12.95
CA PHE A 23 -12.24 -16.92 -12.33
C PHE A 23 -12.77 -18.23 -12.92
N ASN A 24 -14.10 -18.41 -12.96
CA ASN A 24 -14.74 -19.65 -13.43
C ASN A 24 -14.43 -19.95 -14.90
N GLU A 25 -14.27 -18.94 -15.75
CA GLU A 25 -13.83 -19.10 -17.14
C GLU A 25 -12.43 -19.72 -17.30
N ARG A 26 -11.58 -19.61 -16.27
CA ARG A 26 -10.15 -19.91 -16.34
C ARG A 26 -9.72 -21.00 -15.37
N TYR A 27 -10.55 -21.30 -14.37
CA TYR A 27 -10.29 -22.32 -13.37
C TYR A 27 -10.68 -23.69 -13.91
N ASP A 28 -9.69 -24.57 -13.98
CA ASP A 28 -9.88 -25.96 -14.31
C ASP A 28 -10.15 -26.75 -13.02
N SER A 29 -11.37 -27.28 -12.89
CA SER A 29 -11.79 -28.06 -11.73
C SER A 29 -11.08 -29.41 -11.59
N VAL A 30 -10.53 -29.95 -12.69
CA VAL A 30 -9.81 -31.23 -12.70
C VAL A 30 -8.41 -31.04 -12.13
N THR A 31 -7.69 -30.03 -12.61
CA THR A 31 -6.31 -29.76 -12.16
C THR A 31 -6.24 -28.87 -10.92
N GLY A 32 -7.32 -28.18 -10.58
CA GLY A 32 -7.38 -27.19 -9.51
C GLY A 32 -6.57 -25.92 -9.80
N LYS A 33 -6.25 -25.66 -11.07
CA LYS A 33 -5.36 -24.59 -11.51
C LYS A 33 -6.05 -23.61 -12.46
N ILE A 34 -5.49 -22.42 -12.57
CA ILE A 34 -5.89 -21.42 -13.56
C ILE A 34 -4.94 -21.47 -14.75
N SER A 35 -5.46 -21.59 -15.97
CA SER A 35 -4.67 -21.63 -17.21
C SER A 35 -4.14 -20.26 -17.65
N GLU A 36 -4.88 -19.18 -17.37
CA GLU A 36 -4.51 -17.80 -17.72
C GLU A 36 -4.77 -16.84 -16.54
N PRO A 37 -3.90 -16.82 -15.51
CA PRO A 37 -4.16 -16.04 -14.30
C PRO A 37 -4.22 -14.53 -14.53
N LEU A 38 -3.58 -14.03 -15.60
CA LEU A 38 -3.50 -12.62 -15.94
C LEU A 38 -4.80 -12.08 -16.53
N ILE A 39 -5.36 -11.07 -15.89
CA ILE A 39 -6.57 -10.38 -16.32
C ILE A 39 -6.20 -9.04 -16.98
N LEU A 40 -6.71 -8.86 -18.19
CA LEU A 40 -6.52 -7.66 -19.01
C LEU A 40 -7.80 -6.82 -19.01
N ARG A 41 -7.70 -5.54 -19.38
CA ARG A 41 -8.88 -4.65 -19.45
C ARG A 41 -9.99 -5.21 -20.33
N ARG A 42 -9.66 -5.85 -21.46
CA ARG A 42 -10.66 -6.47 -22.35
C ARG A 42 -11.46 -7.59 -21.67
N HIS A 43 -10.84 -8.36 -20.78
CA HIS A 43 -11.53 -9.43 -20.04
C HIS A 43 -12.55 -8.80 -19.08
N ILE A 44 -12.17 -7.72 -18.40
CA ILE A 44 -13.06 -7.00 -17.47
C ILE A 44 -14.22 -6.36 -18.21
N ARG A 45 -14.00 -5.68 -19.36
CA ARG A 45 -15.08 -5.09 -20.16
C ARG A 45 -16.12 -6.13 -20.56
N LYS A 46 -15.67 -7.25 -21.13
CA LYS A 46 -16.54 -8.36 -21.52
C LYS A 46 -17.35 -8.88 -20.33
N ALA A 47 -16.70 -9.09 -19.19
CA ALA A 47 -17.39 -9.56 -17.98
C ALA A 47 -18.38 -8.52 -17.42
N ILE A 48 -18.11 -7.22 -17.53
CA ILE A 48 -19.06 -6.15 -17.14
C ILE A 48 -20.32 -6.22 -18.01
N GLU A 49 -20.16 -6.32 -19.33
CA GLU A 49 -21.28 -6.44 -20.28
C GLU A 49 -22.15 -7.66 -19.96
N GLU A 50 -21.51 -8.82 -19.79
CA GLU A 50 -22.20 -10.09 -19.51
C GLU A 50 -22.86 -10.14 -18.14
N CYS A 51 -22.36 -9.36 -17.16
CA CYS A 51 -22.97 -9.22 -15.83
C CYS A 51 -24.04 -8.10 -15.75
N GLY A 52 -24.43 -7.49 -16.87
CA GLY A 52 -25.50 -6.49 -16.91
C GLY A 52 -25.07 -5.04 -16.64
N GLY A 53 -23.79 -4.72 -16.83
CA GLY A 53 -23.34 -3.39 -17.30
C GLY A 53 -23.47 -2.19 -16.36
N LYS A 54 -23.47 -2.35 -15.04
CA LYS A 54 -23.61 -1.19 -14.12
C LYS A 54 -22.26 -0.66 -13.53
N VAL A 55 -21.11 -1.32 -13.77
CA VAL A 55 -19.78 -0.83 -13.31
C VAL A 55 -19.30 0.19 -14.32
N SER A 56 -18.73 1.30 -13.87
CA SER A 56 -18.09 2.26 -14.77
C SER A 56 -16.86 1.65 -15.47
N ASP A 57 -16.91 1.61 -16.80
CA ASP A 57 -15.78 1.20 -17.65
C ASP A 57 -14.61 2.21 -17.65
N GLY A 58 -14.82 3.41 -17.13
CA GLY A 58 -13.82 4.49 -17.13
C GLY A 58 -12.63 4.23 -16.19
N ASN A 59 -12.76 3.34 -15.20
CA ASN A 59 -11.74 3.10 -14.17
C ASN A 59 -11.28 1.63 -14.07
N ILE A 60 -11.36 0.88 -15.17
CA ILE A 60 -10.89 -0.50 -15.25
C ILE A 60 -9.42 -0.69 -14.80
N PRO A 61 -8.44 0.20 -15.08
CA PRO A 61 -7.08 -0.01 -14.58
C PRO A 61 -6.98 -0.13 -13.05
N ASN A 62 -7.88 0.51 -12.29
CA ASN A 62 -7.94 0.41 -10.84
C ASN A 62 -8.99 -0.59 -10.34
N PHE A 63 -9.53 -1.46 -11.22
CA PHE A 63 -10.65 -2.36 -10.90
C PHE A 63 -10.42 -3.17 -9.61
N LEU A 64 -9.27 -3.87 -9.51
CA LEU A 64 -8.90 -4.60 -8.31
C LEU A 64 -8.50 -3.64 -7.18
N LYS A 65 -7.64 -2.64 -7.48
CA LYS A 65 -7.14 -1.68 -6.49
C LYS A 65 -8.25 -1.07 -5.64
N ASP A 66 -9.31 -0.58 -6.26
CA ASP A 66 -10.45 0.04 -5.59
C ASP A 66 -11.28 -0.95 -4.77
N PHE A 67 -11.24 -2.24 -5.11
CA PHE A 67 -11.86 -3.29 -4.32
C PHE A 67 -11.04 -3.58 -3.05
N ILE A 68 -9.73 -3.80 -3.21
CA ILE A 68 -8.84 -4.21 -2.11
C ILE A 68 -8.48 -3.09 -1.14
N ARG A 69 -8.68 -1.81 -1.51
CA ARG A 69 -8.53 -0.65 -0.61
C ARG A 69 -9.62 -0.56 0.46
N ARG A 70 -10.75 -1.24 0.28
CA ARG A 70 -11.88 -1.20 1.21
C ARG A 70 -11.64 -2.17 2.38
N PRO A 71 -11.94 -1.78 3.64
CA PRO A 71 -11.84 -2.70 4.79
C PRO A 71 -12.70 -3.97 4.66
N THR A 72 -13.76 -3.94 3.86
CA THR A 72 -14.67 -5.08 3.63
C THR A 72 -14.24 -5.99 2.48
N CYS A 73 -13.05 -5.81 1.90
CA CYS A 73 -12.59 -6.55 0.72
C CYS A 73 -12.62 -8.08 0.93
N ASN A 74 -12.21 -8.56 2.11
CA ASN A 74 -12.22 -9.99 2.43
C ASN A 74 -13.66 -10.54 2.55
N THR A 75 -14.57 -9.80 3.18
CA THR A 75 -15.99 -10.20 3.31
C THR A 75 -16.70 -10.25 1.96
N ASN A 76 -16.33 -9.35 1.05
CA ASN A 76 -16.95 -9.24 -0.27
C ASN A 76 -16.23 -10.07 -1.34
N TRP A 77 -15.12 -10.73 -1.01
CA TRP A 77 -14.43 -11.58 -1.99
C TRP A 77 -15.28 -12.83 -2.27
N PRO A 78 -15.49 -13.23 -3.54
CA PRO A 78 -16.38 -14.35 -3.84
C PRO A 78 -15.95 -15.66 -3.13
N VAL A 79 -16.92 -16.29 -2.45
CA VAL A 79 -16.71 -17.56 -1.74
C VAL A 79 -16.29 -18.67 -2.70
N ALA A 80 -16.80 -18.65 -3.94
CA ALA A 80 -16.39 -19.58 -5.00
C ALA A 80 -14.88 -19.53 -5.30
N ILE A 81 -14.24 -18.37 -5.10
CA ILE A 81 -12.80 -18.19 -5.33
C ILE A 81 -12.01 -18.51 -4.06
N SER A 82 -12.43 -17.99 -2.89
CA SER A 82 -11.70 -18.21 -1.63
C SER A 82 -11.73 -19.67 -1.17
N SER A 83 -12.82 -20.40 -1.41
CA SER A 83 -12.92 -21.83 -1.12
C SER A 83 -11.93 -22.68 -1.95
N LYS A 84 -11.49 -22.18 -3.10
CA LYS A 84 -10.42 -22.77 -3.93
C LYS A 84 -9.02 -22.29 -3.54
N ARG A 85 -8.91 -21.50 -2.47
CA ARG A 85 -7.68 -20.86 -1.99
C ARG A 85 -7.01 -19.98 -3.04
N TYR A 86 -7.81 -19.20 -3.77
CA TYR A 86 -7.31 -18.17 -4.68
C TYR A 86 -7.66 -16.77 -4.20
N THR A 87 -6.75 -15.85 -4.46
CA THR A 87 -6.90 -14.40 -4.32
C THR A 87 -6.47 -13.71 -5.61
N ALA A 88 -6.36 -12.38 -5.59
CA ALA A 88 -5.83 -11.62 -6.72
C ALA A 88 -4.78 -10.60 -6.27
N ARG A 89 -3.89 -10.22 -7.18
CA ARG A 89 -2.96 -9.10 -6.97
C ARG A 89 -3.00 -8.11 -8.11
N GLN A 90 -2.79 -6.83 -7.78
CA GLN A 90 -2.71 -5.77 -8.77
C GLN A 90 -1.41 -5.93 -9.58
N ILE A 91 -1.51 -5.78 -10.90
CA ILE A 91 -0.35 -5.72 -11.76
C ILE A 91 -0.03 -4.26 -12.08
N TYR A 92 1.20 -3.86 -11.80
CA TYR A 92 1.72 -2.52 -12.04
C TYR A 92 2.67 -2.54 -13.25
N GLY A 93 2.67 -1.48 -14.06
CA GLY A 93 3.75 -1.23 -15.04
C GLY A 93 3.58 -1.79 -16.45
N ALA A 94 2.35 -2.08 -16.91
CA ALA A 94 2.13 -2.50 -18.29
C ALA A 94 2.01 -1.31 -19.26
N ARG A 95 2.82 -1.29 -20.33
CA ARG A 95 2.52 -0.53 -21.57
C ARG A 95 1.90 -1.50 -22.58
N GLY A 96 0.78 -1.10 -23.21
CA GLY A 96 0.03 -1.93 -24.18
C GLY A 96 -0.84 -3.01 -23.52
N GLU A 97 -1.93 -3.42 -24.21
CA GLU A 97 -3.11 -4.24 -23.80
C GLU A 97 -3.23 -4.64 -22.31
N GLU A 98 -2.99 -3.62 -21.50
CA GLU A 98 -3.53 -3.22 -20.22
C GLU A 98 -3.87 -4.36 -19.25
N ARG A 99 -2.80 -4.99 -18.75
CA ARG A 99 -2.81 -5.83 -17.55
C ARG A 99 -3.43 -5.06 -16.38
N VAL A 100 -4.36 -5.68 -15.68
CA VAL A 100 -5.05 -5.08 -14.53
C VAL A 100 -4.65 -5.81 -13.26
N PHE A 101 -4.97 -7.10 -13.20
CA PHE A 101 -4.65 -7.91 -12.04
C PHE A 101 -4.36 -9.34 -12.48
N GLU A 102 -3.91 -10.17 -11.56
CA GLU A 102 -3.86 -11.61 -11.79
C GLU A 102 -4.44 -12.36 -10.60
N PHE A 103 -5.04 -13.52 -10.86
CA PHE A 103 -5.39 -14.47 -9.82
C PHE A 103 -4.15 -15.24 -9.40
N ILE A 104 -3.97 -15.39 -8.09
CA ILE A 104 -2.86 -16.15 -7.51
C ILE A 104 -3.38 -17.10 -6.43
N PRO A 105 -2.75 -18.26 -6.24
CA PRO A 105 -3.06 -19.09 -5.09
C PRO A 105 -2.69 -18.36 -3.80
N TYR A 106 -3.35 -18.74 -2.70
CA TYR A 106 -2.93 -18.33 -1.37
C TYR A 106 -1.49 -18.77 -1.11
N LEU A 107 -0.75 -17.94 -0.40
CA LEU A 107 0.54 -18.36 0.14
C LEU A 107 0.35 -19.42 1.23
N GLU A 108 1.42 -20.15 1.54
CA GLU A 108 1.42 -21.07 2.68
C GLU A 108 1.05 -20.34 3.97
N GLY A 109 0.14 -20.92 4.75
CA GLY A 109 -0.37 -20.32 6.00
C GLY A 109 -1.33 -19.13 5.83
N GLN A 110 -1.58 -18.64 4.61
CA GLN A 110 -2.52 -17.54 4.39
C GLN A 110 -3.98 -18.01 4.57
N GLU A 111 -4.73 -17.42 5.49
CA GLU A 111 -6.12 -17.83 5.79
C GLU A 111 -7.20 -17.02 5.06
N VAL A 112 -6.91 -15.76 4.72
CA VAL A 112 -7.86 -14.83 4.07
C VAL A 112 -7.34 -14.35 2.71
N PRO A 113 -8.21 -13.93 1.77
CA PRO A 113 -7.78 -13.50 0.44
C PRO A 113 -6.77 -12.34 0.44
N PHE A 114 -6.99 -11.32 1.26
CA PHE A 114 -6.17 -10.11 1.35
C PHE A 114 -5.75 -9.87 2.81
N PRO A 115 -4.66 -10.49 3.29
CA PRO A 115 -4.18 -10.28 4.66
C PRO A 115 -3.76 -8.84 4.91
N ASP A 116 -4.23 -8.24 6.02
CA ASP A 116 -3.82 -6.91 6.45
C ASP A 116 -2.62 -7.00 7.40
N ILE A 117 -1.41 -6.88 6.85
CA ILE A 117 -0.17 -6.84 7.63
C ILE A 117 0.09 -5.47 8.29
N PHE A 118 -0.76 -4.47 8.01
CA PHE A 118 -0.69 -3.11 8.55
C PHE A 118 -1.84 -2.85 9.55
N GLY A 119 -2.26 -3.92 10.24
CA GLY A 119 -3.26 -3.85 11.30
C GLY A 119 -2.80 -3.01 12.49
N THR A 120 -3.75 -2.29 13.11
CA THR A 120 -3.50 -1.36 14.23
C THR A 120 -3.87 -1.95 15.60
N GLY A 121 -4.34 -3.20 15.66
CA GLY A 121 -5.06 -3.76 16.82
C GLY A 121 -4.21 -3.94 18.08
N ASP A 122 -2.90 -4.08 17.93
CA ASP A 122 -1.96 -4.32 19.02
C ASP A 122 -1.18 -3.07 19.46
N ILE A 123 -1.46 -1.91 18.84
CA ILE A 123 -0.81 -0.64 19.22
C ILE A 123 -1.61 0.01 20.36
N GLN A 124 -1.04 -0.05 21.55
CA GLN A 124 -1.69 0.40 22.79
C GLN A 124 -1.41 1.87 23.12
N SER A 125 -0.18 2.36 22.86
CA SER A 125 0.25 3.72 23.16
C SER A 125 0.19 4.63 21.94
N VAL A 126 -0.18 5.89 22.16
CA VAL A 126 -0.15 6.96 21.15
C VAL A 126 0.84 8.03 21.60
N HIS A 127 1.90 8.22 20.83
CA HIS A 127 2.96 9.18 21.12
C HIS A 127 2.54 10.58 20.67
N PRO A 128 2.55 11.59 21.56
CA PRO A 128 2.28 12.95 21.15
C PRO A 128 3.47 13.51 20.35
N ILE A 129 3.17 14.16 19.23
CA ILE A 129 4.14 14.90 18.42
C ILE A 129 3.76 16.37 18.46
N GLU A 130 4.70 17.20 18.89
CA GLU A 130 4.53 18.64 18.93
C GLU A 130 4.26 19.18 17.52
N SER A 131 3.26 20.07 17.39
CA SER A 131 2.91 20.70 16.10
C SER A 131 2.70 22.21 16.13
N ILE A 132 3.05 22.83 17.24
CA ILE A 132 3.18 24.28 17.44
C ILE A 132 4.15 24.89 16.42
N SER A 133 5.18 24.15 15.97
CA SER A 133 6.11 24.56 14.91
C SER A 133 5.44 24.87 13.57
N LEU A 134 4.25 24.32 13.30
CA LEU A 134 3.42 24.73 12.16
C LEU A 134 2.66 26.02 12.50
N PRO A 135 2.56 27.00 11.58
CA PRO A 135 1.69 28.16 11.79
C PRO A 135 0.25 27.73 12.06
N SER A 136 -0.44 28.42 12.98
CA SER A 136 -1.84 28.09 13.30
C SER A 136 -2.75 28.12 12.08
N ALA A 137 -2.51 29.05 11.15
CA ALA A 137 -3.21 29.10 9.87
C ALA A 137 -2.98 27.84 9.02
N ALA A 138 -1.74 27.33 8.96
CA ALA A 138 -1.42 26.11 8.23
C ALA A 138 -2.13 24.88 8.85
N ARG A 139 -2.14 24.78 10.19
CA ARG A 139 -2.92 23.73 10.87
C ARG A 139 -4.41 23.81 10.59
N ALA A 140 -4.98 25.02 10.45
CA ALA A 140 -6.41 25.23 10.20
C ALA A 140 -6.82 25.06 8.73
N LEU A 141 -5.91 25.29 7.79
CA LEU A 141 -6.12 25.16 6.34
C LEU A 141 -5.74 23.77 5.80
N GLY A 142 -5.31 22.86 6.67
CA GLY A 142 -4.94 21.50 6.31
C GLY A 142 -6.03 20.75 5.53
N ARG A 143 -5.60 19.90 4.60
CA ARG A 143 -6.47 19.19 3.65
C ARG A 143 -6.68 17.75 4.05
N GLU A 144 -7.79 17.19 3.61
CA GLU A 144 -8.14 15.79 3.82
C GLU A 144 -7.57 14.91 2.68
N ASP A 145 -6.26 14.95 2.44
CA ASP A 145 -5.60 14.18 1.38
C ASP A 145 -4.25 13.58 1.82
N GLU A 146 -3.77 12.56 1.10
CA GLU A 146 -2.50 11.87 1.38
C GLU A 146 -1.30 12.83 1.27
N SER A 147 -1.33 13.78 0.33
CA SER A 147 -0.24 14.74 0.15
C SER A 147 -0.03 15.60 1.41
N TRP A 148 -1.12 16.04 2.05
CA TRP A 148 -1.06 16.78 3.30
C TRP A 148 -0.58 15.93 4.47
N LEU A 149 -0.98 14.65 4.51
CA LEU A 149 -0.47 13.69 5.49
C LEU A 149 1.06 13.55 5.37
N ILE A 150 1.57 13.31 4.16
CA ILE A 150 3.02 13.20 3.89
C ILE A 150 3.74 14.48 4.30
N GLN A 151 3.25 15.64 3.85
CA GLN A 151 3.86 16.94 4.16
C GLN A 151 3.95 17.18 5.65
N SER A 152 2.92 16.82 6.41
CA SER A 152 2.93 17.00 7.86
C SER A 152 3.84 16.00 8.56
N CYS A 153 3.88 14.74 8.12
CA CYS A 153 4.83 13.76 8.62
C CYS A 153 6.29 14.24 8.44
N VAL A 154 6.62 14.77 7.26
CA VAL A 154 7.96 15.32 6.98
C VAL A 154 8.22 16.59 7.80
N SER A 155 7.29 17.56 7.76
CA SER A 155 7.48 18.86 8.42
C SER A 155 7.62 18.73 9.94
N GLN A 156 7.02 17.70 10.53
CA GLN A 156 7.01 17.46 11.97
C GLN A 156 7.98 16.35 12.38
N ARG A 157 8.90 15.97 11.49
CA ARG A 157 9.95 14.98 11.73
C ARG A 157 9.41 13.66 12.31
N LEU A 158 8.24 13.25 11.85
CA LEU A 158 7.54 12.10 12.41
C LEU A 158 8.29 10.80 12.10
N ILE A 159 8.86 10.71 10.90
CA ILE A 159 9.58 9.52 10.44
C ILE A 159 10.91 9.39 11.18
N GLU A 160 11.59 10.50 11.37
CA GLU A 160 12.81 10.63 12.17
C GLU A 160 12.55 10.23 13.62
N THR A 161 11.46 10.74 14.21
CA THR A 161 11.03 10.37 15.56
C THR A 161 10.73 8.87 15.65
N HIS A 162 10.09 8.30 14.63
CA HIS A 162 9.79 6.87 14.60
C HIS A 162 11.08 6.03 14.60
N PHE A 163 12.02 6.36 13.73
CA PHE A 163 13.32 5.69 13.68
C PHE A 163 14.07 5.81 15.01
N ALA A 164 14.11 7.00 15.61
CA ALA A 164 14.82 7.22 16.87
C ALA A 164 14.22 6.44 18.07
N LEU A 165 12.90 6.25 18.09
CA LEU A 165 12.21 5.66 19.24
C LEU A 165 11.92 4.16 19.10
N ASN A 166 11.74 3.66 17.87
CA ASN A 166 11.18 2.31 17.65
C ASN A 166 11.99 1.44 16.70
N SER A 167 12.84 2.03 15.85
CA SER A 167 13.57 1.22 14.87
C SER A 167 14.62 0.36 15.57
N PRO A 168 14.80 -0.90 15.13
CA PRO A 168 15.91 -1.73 15.58
C PRO A 168 17.26 -1.30 15.01
N LEU A 169 17.30 -0.30 14.11
CA LEU A 169 18.51 0.20 13.49
C LEU A 169 19.10 1.39 14.27
N ASP A 170 20.43 1.42 14.39
CA ASP A 170 21.17 2.55 14.93
C ASP A 170 21.27 3.65 13.86
N ILE A 171 20.18 4.39 13.68
CA ILE A 171 20.08 5.49 12.71
C ILE A 171 20.88 6.69 13.21
N VAL A 172 21.72 7.24 12.33
CA VAL A 172 22.53 8.43 12.57
C VAL A 172 21.88 9.66 11.94
N ASP A 173 21.53 9.57 10.66
CA ASP A 173 20.89 10.65 9.93
C ASP A 173 19.76 10.12 9.06
N ILE A 174 18.82 11.01 8.74
CA ILE A 174 17.70 10.75 7.84
C ILE A 174 17.38 12.02 7.07
N PHE A 175 17.25 11.87 5.75
CA PHE A 175 17.02 12.97 4.82
C PHE A 175 15.83 12.65 3.93
N HIS A 176 14.85 13.55 3.91
CA HIS A 176 13.81 13.53 2.88
C HIS A 176 14.43 13.93 1.54
N LEU A 177 14.30 13.08 0.52
CA LEU A 177 14.87 13.33 -0.80
C LEU A 177 13.86 13.96 -1.75
N GLN A 178 12.67 13.37 -1.84
CA GLN A 178 11.65 13.77 -2.82
C GLN A 178 10.28 13.19 -2.47
N ASN A 179 9.23 13.90 -2.89
CA ASN A 179 7.85 13.43 -2.90
C ASN A 179 7.47 12.94 -4.31
N SER A 180 6.44 12.09 -4.40
CA SER A 180 5.80 11.71 -5.66
C SER A 180 6.77 11.17 -6.72
N VAL A 181 7.63 10.23 -6.32
CA VAL A 181 8.63 9.63 -7.22
C VAL A 181 7.91 8.87 -8.32
N LYS A 182 8.05 9.36 -9.56
CA LYS A 182 7.35 8.84 -10.75
C LYS A 182 7.94 7.53 -11.26
N VAL A 183 7.82 6.50 -10.45
CA VAL A 183 8.04 5.10 -10.81
C VAL A 183 6.69 4.36 -10.87
N THR A 184 6.68 3.08 -11.19
CA THR A 184 5.44 2.30 -11.24
C THR A 184 5.56 1.05 -10.37
N PRO A 185 4.77 0.92 -9.29
CA PRO A 185 3.85 1.95 -8.76
C PRO A 185 4.59 3.19 -8.23
N GLU A 186 3.92 4.35 -8.22
CA GLU A 186 4.46 5.62 -7.67
C GLU A 186 4.84 5.44 -6.20
N ILE A 187 5.89 6.13 -5.74
CA ILE A 187 6.28 6.19 -4.34
C ILE A 187 5.91 7.57 -3.81
N ASP A 188 5.14 7.61 -2.72
CA ASP A 188 4.62 8.87 -2.16
C ASP A 188 5.74 9.76 -1.63
N ALA A 189 6.74 9.19 -0.94
CA ALA A 189 7.97 9.89 -0.57
C ALA A 189 9.17 8.94 -0.47
N LEU A 190 10.38 9.47 -0.72
CA LEU A 190 11.64 8.73 -0.63
C LEU A 190 12.58 9.44 0.34
N PHE A 191 13.24 8.65 1.19
CA PHE A 191 14.21 9.13 2.16
C PHE A 191 15.54 8.39 2.01
N LEU A 192 16.63 9.03 2.41
CA LEU A 192 17.93 8.43 2.63
C LEU A 192 18.17 8.35 4.13
N ILE A 193 18.60 7.19 4.62
CA ILE A 193 19.07 7.04 5.99
C ILE A 193 20.56 6.71 5.99
N ALA A 194 21.27 7.25 6.97
CA ALA A 194 22.60 6.81 7.36
C ALA A 194 22.48 6.06 8.68
N PHE A 195 23.09 4.88 8.77
CA PHE A 195 23.01 4.02 9.95
C PHE A 195 24.38 3.46 10.32
N ARG A 196 24.58 3.19 11.60
CA ARG A 196 25.82 2.60 12.10
C ARG A 196 25.76 1.08 11.99
N HIS A 197 26.77 0.49 11.38
CA HIS A 197 26.96 -0.95 11.32
C HIS A 197 28.44 -1.29 11.53
N GLN A 198 28.74 -2.06 12.59
CA GLN A 198 30.11 -2.47 12.90
C GLN A 198 31.12 -1.31 12.90
N LYS A 199 30.76 -0.19 13.55
CA LYS A 199 31.54 1.08 13.62
C LYS A 199 31.68 1.87 12.31
N THR A 200 31.07 1.42 11.21
CA THR A 200 31.02 2.16 9.95
C THR A 200 29.66 2.81 9.76
N ILE A 201 29.62 3.94 9.04
CA ILE A 201 28.37 4.55 8.60
C ILE A 201 28.03 4.01 7.22
N LYS A 202 26.85 3.44 7.10
CA LYS A 202 26.29 2.87 5.87
C LYS A 202 25.02 3.61 5.49
N LYS A 203 24.56 3.44 4.25
CA LYS A 203 23.37 4.11 3.73
C LYS A 203 22.31 3.13 3.29
N ALA A 204 21.06 3.55 3.43
CA ALA A 204 19.90 2.83 2.93
C ALA A 204 18.82 3.80 2.44
N LEU A 205 17.95 3.33 1.55
CA LEU A 205 16.79 4.10 1.09
C LEU A 205 15.52 3.66 1.81
N VAL A 206 14.60 4.58 2.01
CA VAL A 206 13.29 4.31 2.60
C VAL A 206 12.20 4.76 1.64
N THR A 207 11.37 3.82 1.19
CA THR A 207 10.15 4.14 0.43
C THR A 207 9.00 4.34 1.39
N PHE A 208 8.26 5.43 1.26
CA PHE A 208 7.14 5.76 2.14
C PHE A 208 5.84 5.77 1.35
N GLU A 209 4.81 5.09 1.88
CA GLU A 209 3.44 5.06 1.35
C GLU A 209 2.47 5.62 2.40
N ALA A 210 1.62 6.56 2.03
CA ALA A 210 0.63 7.17 2.92
C ALA A 210 -0.80 6.82 2.51
N LYS A 211 -1.65 6.50 3.49
CA LYS A 211 -3.08 6.23 3.27
C LYS A 211 -3.96 6.91 4.31
N ARG A 212 -5.12 7.39 3.87
CA ARG A 212 -6.17 7.91 4.76
C ARG A 212 -7.41 7.03 4.68
N GLY A 213 -7.75 6.34 5.76
CA GLY A 213 -8.94 5.48 5.82
C GLY A 213 -8.89 4.19 4.97
N GLU A 214 -8.17 4.20 3.85
CA GLU A 214 -7.95 3.04 2.99
C GLU A 214 -6.94 2.04 3.58
N LEU A 215 -7.03 0.78 3.14
CA LEU A 215 -5.99 -0.21 3.40
C LEU A 215 -4.70 0.13 2.64
N ILE A 216 -3.56 -0.05 3.31
CA ILE A 216 -2.25 -0.03 2.67
C ILE A 216 -2.10 -1.32 1.88
N LEU A 217 -1.64 -1.23 0.63
CA LEU A 217 -1.54 -2.37 -0.28
C LEU A 217 -0.14 -2.99 -0.20
N PRO A 218 0.03 -4.22 0.35
CA PRO A 218 1.35 -4.84 0.50
C PRO A 218 2.10 -4.99 -0.83
N ASP A 219 1.42 -5.40 -1.90
CA ASP A 219 2.03 -5.59 -3.22
C ASP A 219 2.52 -4.28 -3.85
N GLN A 220 1.91 -3.14 -3.49
CA GLN A 220 2.40 -1.84 -3.91
C GLN A 220 3.77 -1.57 -3.29
N ILE A 221 3.90 -1.75 -1.97
CA ILE A 221 5.15 -1.56 -1.24
C ILE A 221 6.23 -2.54 -1.72
N LYS A 222 5.90 -3.82 -1.90
CA LYS A 222 6.84 -4.82 -2.46
C LYS A 222 7.38 -4.39 -3.83
N SER A 223 6.50 -3.87 -4.69
CA SER A 223 6.88 -3.42 -6.02
C SER A 223 7.74 -2.14 -5.98
N GLN A 224 7.46 -1.21 -5.06
CA GLN A 224 8.28 -0.01 -4.82
C GLN A 224 9.69 -0.38 -4.33
N ILE A 225 9.78 -1.25 -3.32
CA ILE A 225 11.06 -1.76 -2.79
C ILE A 225 11.87 -2.41 -3.91
N ALA A 226 11.27 -3.34 -4.67
CA ALA A 226 11.93 -4.03 -5.76
C ALA A 226 12.41 -3.06 -6.85
N LYS A 227 11.58 -2.06 -7.20
CA LYS A 227 11.94 -1.03 -8.18
C LYS A 227 13.13 -0.19 -7.72
N ILE A 228 13.16 0.25 -6.46
CA ILE A 228 14.30 0.99 -5.90
C ILE A 228 15.55 0.12 -5.86
N GLY A 229 15.44 -1.14 -5.45
CA GLY A 229 16.56 -2.08 -5.49
C GLY A 229 17.19 -2.19 -6.89
N HIS A 230 16.35 -2.30 -7.92
CA HIS A 230 16.79 -2.30 -9.30
C HIS A 230 17.45 -0.99 -9.78
N GLU A 231 16.96 0.16 -9.32
CA GLU A 231 17.61 1.44 -9.64
C GLU A 231 18.98 1.55 -8.94
N CYS A 232 19.09 1.14 -7.68
CA CYS A 232 20.36 1.13 -6.96
C CYS A 232 21.40 0.21 -7.60
N SER A 233 20.99 -0.95 -8.13
CA SER A 233 21.93 -1.88 -8.78
C SER A 233 22.49 -1.33 -10.10
N LYS A 234 21.70 -0.52 -10.81
CA LYS A 234 22.08 0.05 -12.12
C LYS A 234 22.87 1.33 -12.02
N ARG A 235 22.60 2.16 -11.02
CA ARG A 235 23.11 3.52 -10.93
C ARG A 235 24.38 3.57 -10.07
N LYS A 236 25.50 4.03 -10.66
CA LYS A 236 26.82 4.03 -10.00
C LYS A 236 26.84 4.88 -8.72
N ASP A 237 26.06 5.96 -8.71
CA ASP A 237 25.87 6.91 -7.62
C ASP A 237 25.04 6.36 -6.44
N LEU A 238 24.43 5.18 -6.59
CA LEU A 238 23.63 4.53 -5.55
C LEU A 238 24.23 3.20 -5.07
N LYS A 239 25.49 2.90 -5.43
CA LYS A 239 26.15 1.63 -5.10
C LYS A 239 26.49 1.47 -3.61
N ASP A 240 26.50 2.56 -2.85
CA ASP A 240 26.72 2.58 -1.41
C ASP A 240 25.43 2.39 -0.59
N ILE A 241 24.29 2.20 -1.27
CA ILE A 241 23.02 1.83 -0.64
C ILE A 241 23.01 0.32 -0.39
N GLU A 242 22.86 -0.09 0.87
CA GLU A 242 22.95 -1.49 1.29
C GLU A 242 21.61 -2.23 1.18
N PHE A 243 20.53 -1.53 1.51
CA PHE A 243 19.18 -2.08 1.50
C PHE A 243 18.13 -0.99 1.30
N VAL A 244 16.89 -1.43 1.05
CA VAL A 244 15.69 -0.60 1.05
C VAL A 244 14.80 -1.00 2.22
N ILE A 245 14.24 -0.01 2.91
CA ILE A 245 13.16 -0.20 3.89
C ILE A 245 11.86 0.29 3.27
N GLY A 246 10.81 -0.52 3.33
CA GLY A 246 9.47 -0.01 3.12
C GLY A 246 8.90 0.57 4.41
N MET A 247 8.33 1.75 4.34
CA MET A 247 7.53 2.35 5.40
C MET A 247 6.14 2.67 4.88
N ALA A 248 5.16 2.52 5.76
CA ALA A 248 3.81 2.94 5.46
C ALA A 248 3.22 3.74 6.62
N CYS A 249 2.35 4.68 6.30
CA CYS A 249 1.54 5.36 7.30
C CYS A 249 0.06 5.29 6.97
N LYS A 250 -0.75 5.25 8.02
CA LYS A 250 -2.20 5.26 7.93
C LYS A 250 -2.77 6.24 8.95
N SER A 251 -3.50 7.26 8.49
CA SER A 251 -4.31 8.10 9.38
C SER A 251 -5.71 7.51 9.53
N LEU A 252 -6.13 7.34 10.79
CA LEU A 252 -7.46 6.86 11.18
C LEU A 252 -8.03 7.71 12.29
N ARG A 253 -9.37 7.74 12.38
CA ARG A 253 -10.07 8.35 13.50
C ARG A 253 -10.28 7.31 14.61
N LYS A 254 -9.78 7.58 15.82
CA LYS A 254 -9.97 6.77 17.03
C LYS A 254 -10.44 7.68 18.16
N ASP A 255 -11.58 7.36 18.78
CA ASP A 255 -12.14 8.13 19.91
C ASP A 255 -12.22 9.64 19.67
N LYS A 256 -12.76 10.03 18.51
CA LYS A 256 -12.86 11.41 17.98
C LYS A 256 -11.55 12.10 17.63
N ARG A 257 -10.40 11.53 18.01
CA ARG A 257 -9.06 11.99 17.65
C ARG A 257 -8.63 11.35 16.34
N ARG A 258 -7.68 11.98 15.66
CA ARG A 258 -7.03 11.35 14.52
C ARG A 258 -5.64 10.92 14.92
N VAL A 259 -5.29 9.69 14.53
CA VAL A 259 -4.09 8.99 14.94
C VAL A 259 -3.39 8.51 13.68
N ILE A 260 -2.09 8.75 13.63
CA ILE A 260 -1.22 8.29 12.56
C ILE A 260 -0.55 7.02 13.03
N PHE A 261 -0.82 5.92 12.36
CA PHE A 261 -0.11 4.67 12.55
C PHE A 261 1.04 4.62 11.55
N LEU A 262 2.26 4.40 12.05
CA LEU A 262 3.45 4.18 11.24
C LEU A 262 3.90 2.74 11.35
N PHE A 263 4.31 2.19 10.22
CA PHE A 263 4.80 0.83 10.07
C PHE A 263 6.14 0.88 9.37
N GLU A 264 7.18 0.41 10.05
CA GLU A 264 8.50 0.15 9.49
C GLU A 264 8.57 -1.33 9.11
N LEU A 265 9.03 -1.63 7.90
CA LEU A 265 9.29 -3.00 7.47
C LEU A 265 10.75 -3.38 7.70
N LYS A 266 11.04 -4.68 7.78
CA LYS A 266 12.41 -5.19 7.85
C LYS A 266 13.21 -4.77 6.60
N PRO A 267 14.51 -4.44 6.78
CA PRO A 267 15.41 -4.14 5.66
C PRO A 267 15.45 -5.23 4.59
N ILE A 268 15.34 -4.84 3.33
CA ILE A 268 15.49 -5.74 2.17
C ILE A 268 16.79 -5.41 1.43
N PRO A 269 17.80 -6.31 1.40
CA PRO A 269 19.04 -6.09 0.68
C PRO A 269 18.81 -5.76 -0.81
N ILE A 270 19.64 -4.87 -1.38
CA ILE A 270 19.49 -4.43 -2.78
C ILE A 270 19.47 -5.60 -3.76
N ALA A 271 20.38 -6.58 -3.59
CA ALA A 271 20.45 -7.76 -4.45
C ALA A 271 19.15 -8.60 -4.40
N VAL A 272 18.49 -8.67 -3.24
CA VAL A 272 17.22 -9.39 -3.09
C VAL A 272 16.11 -8.61 -3.80
N ALA A 273 15.98 -7.31 -3.52
CA ALA A 273 14.99 -6.45 -4.15
C ALA A 273 15.11 -6.43 -5.69
N GLU A 274 16.33 -6.33 -6.22
CA GLU A 274 16.63 -6.40 -7.65
C GLU A 274 16.20 -7.73 -8.26
N LYS A 275 16.56 -8.86 -7.62
CA LYS A 275 16.20 -10.20 -8.10
C LYS A 275 14.69 -10.32 -8.32
N PHE A 276 13.89 -9.83 -7.37
CA PHE A 276 12.43 -9.87 -7.48
C PHE A 276 11.86 -8.91 -8.53
N HIS A 277 12.53 -7.78 -8.79
CA HIS A 277 12.15 -6.88 -9.86
C HIS A 277 12.40 -7.53 -11.24
N THR A 278 13.62 -8.00 -11.48
CA THR A 278 14.04 -8.59 -12.76
C THR A 278 13.30 -9.90 -13.04
N GLY A 279 13.05 -10.70 -12.01
CA GLY A 279 12.26 -11.94 -12.09
C GLY A 279 10.76 -11.72 -12.28
N LYS A 280 10.27 -10.48 -12.25
CA LYS A 280 8.83 -10.12 -12.34
C LYS A 280 7.95 -10.83 -11.30
N ASN A 281 8.54 -11.19 -10.17
CA ASN A 281 7.90 -11.96 -9.10
C ASN A 281 7.85 -11.17 -7.79
N THR A 282 7.74 -9.83 -7.86
CA THR A 282 7.69 -8.93 -6.68
C THR A 282 6.65 -9.30 -5.63
N HIS A 283 5.53 -9.92 -6.00
CA HIS A 283 4.53 -10.44 -5.05
C HIS A 283 5.07 -11.48 -4.07
N GLN A 284 6.08 -12.25 -4.47
CA GLN A 284 6.75 -13.26 -3.65
C GLN A 284 7.79 -12.64 -2.71
N LEU A 285 8.10 -11.34 -2.85
CA LEU A 285 8.97 -10.66 -1.90
C LEU A 285 8.28 -10.67 -0.54
N VAL A 286 8.89 -11.37 0.42
CA VAL A 286 8.41 -11.41 1.79
C VAL A 286 8.71 -10.06 2.44
N ILE A 287 7.69 -9.46 3.03
CA ILE A 287 7.82 -8.24 3.84
C ILE A 287 7.21 -8.49 5.21
N GLU A 288 7.89 -8.00 6.23
CA GLU A 288 7.53 -8.18 7.63
C GLU A 288 7.71 -6.85 8.35
N SER A 289 6.85 -6.58 9.34
CA SER A 289 7.02 -5.39 10.18
C SER A 289 8.25 -5.56 11.07
N ALA A 290 9.12 -4.56 11.09
CA ALA A 290 10.22 -4.41 12.03
C ALA A 290 9.76 -3.69 13.29
N SER A 291 9.01 -2.60 13.11
CA SER A 291 8.45 -1.82 14.20
C SER A 291 7.13 -1.16 13.76
N LYS A 292 6.30 -0.77 14.73
CA LYS A 292 5.08 0.00 14.49
C LYS A 292 4.71 0.81 15.71
N ALA A 293 4.15 1.99 15.49
CA ALA A 293 3.77 2.91 16.55
C ALA A 293 2.63 3.83 16.10
N ALA A 294 1.90 4.38 17.07
CA ALA A 294 0.84 5.36 16.83
C ALA A 294 1.25 6.74 17.33
N TYR A 295 0.83 7.77 16.61
CA TYR A 295 1.19 9.16 16.88
C TYR A 295 -0.02 10.08 16.78
N GLU A 296 0.02 11.17 17.54
CA GLU A 296 -1.00 12.22 17.52
C GLU A 296 -0.31 13.59 17.52
N PHE A 297 -0.66 14.45 16.57
CA PHE A 297 -0.16 15.83 16.57
C PHE A 297 -0.84 16.67 17.66
N LYS A 298 -0.03 17.44 18.39
CA LYS A 298 -0.46 18.34 19.46
C LYS A 298 0.16 19.73 19.30
N PRO A 299 -0.62 20.76 18.96
CA PRO A 299 -2.07 20.75 18.67
C PRO A 299 -2.49 19.89 17.48
N ALA A 300 -3.78 19.61 17.34
CA ALA A 300 -4.27 18.86 16.18
C ALA A 300 -4.04 19.64 14.87
N ILE A 301 -3.72 18.92 13.79
CA ILE A 301 -3.62 19.45 12.43
C ILE A 301 -4.89 19.07 11.69
N ARG A 302 -5.57 20.02 11.06
CA ARG A 302 -6.79 19.72 10.28
C ARG A 302 -6.46 18.74 9.15
N GLY A 303 -7.37 17.78 8.96
CA GLY A 303 -7.28 16.80 7.89
C GLY A 303 -6.38 15.59 8.21
N ILE A 304 -5.63 15.62 9.30
CA ILE A 304 -4.71 14.54 9.70
C ILE A 304 -5.19 13.82 10.92
#